data_AF-A0A954V6V9-F1
#
_entry.id   AF-A0A954V6V9-F1
#
_cell.length_a   1.000
_cell.length_b   1.000
_cell.length_c   1.000
_cell.angle_alpha   90.00
_cell.angle_beta   90.00
_cell.angle_gamma   90.00
#
_symmetry.space_group_name_H-M   'P 1'
#
loop_
_entity.id
_entity.type
_entity.pdbx_description
1 polymer ?
#
loop_
_entity_poly.entity_id
_entity_poly.type
_entity_poly.pdbx_seq_one_letter_code
_entity_poly.pdbx_strand_id
1 'polypeptide(L)'
;MNTKLKSKRAGVAKFATNSKGKQLDPRRLLEACDGQLQRSVLERLSGRSILHPRQFDRETVVGIAQLAALLETRNVEIDKPLDGKIAITAFFEASTRTRLSFE
;
A
#
# COMPACT_ATOMS: atom_id res chain seq x y z
N MET A 1 -0.52 20.20 -36.13
CA MET A 1 -1.44 19.43 -35.26
C MET A 1 -0.61 18.77 -34.17
N ASN A 2 -0.71 19.22 -32.92
CA ASN A 2 0.06 18.68 -31.80
C ASN A 2 -0.93 18.33 -30.68
N THR A 3 -1.32 17.06 -30.60
CA THR A 3 -2.24 16.55 -29.58
C THR A 3 -1.43 16.16 -28.35
N LYS A 4 -1.33 17.10 -27.39
CA LYS A 4 -0.92 16.79 -26.01
C LYS A 4 -1.90 15.76 -25.43
N LEU A 5 -1.46 14.51 -25.27
CA LEU A 5 -2.16 13.54 -24.43
C LEU A 5 -2.12 14.04 -22.98
N LYS A 6 -3.22 14.66 -22.55
CA LYS A 6 -3.49 14.89 -21.14
C LYS A 6 -3.69 13.53 -20.47
N SER A 7 -2.70 13.06 -19.73
CA SER A 7 -2.85 11.97 -18.78
C SER A 7 -3.93 12.38 -17.76
N LYS A 8 -5.14 11.83 -17.92
CA LYS A 8 -6.24 11.97 -16.96
C LYS A 8 -5.83 11.25 -15.68
N ARG A 9 -5.34 12.01 -14.70
CA ARG A 9 -5.32 11.61 -13.29
C ARG A 9 -6.76 11.59 -12.78
N ALA A 10 -7.45 10.47 -12.94
CA ALA A 10 -8.76 10.25 -12.35
C ALA A 10 -8.69 8.94 -11.55
N GLY A 11 -8.71 9.04 -10.22
CA GLY A 11 -8.77 7.87 -9.33
C GLY A 11 -8.08 8.07 -7.98
N VAL A 12 -7.09 8.96 -7.86
CA VAL A 12 -6.52 9.28 -6.54
C VAL A 12 -7.39 10.37 -5.95
N ALA A 13 -8.36 9.98 -5.13
CA ALA A 13 -9.01 10.91 -4.22
C ALA A 13 -7.92 11.74 -3.55
N LYS A 14 -8.11 13.05 -3.58
CA LYS A 14 -7.18 14.11 -3.17
C LYS A 14 -7.04 14.09 -1.64
N PHE A 15 -6.71 12.94 -1.05
CA PHE A 15 -6.50 12.78 0.37
C PHE A 15 -5.27 13.60 0.75
N ALA A 16 -5.41 14.36 1.82
CA ALA A 16 -4.44 15.31 2.32
C ALA A 16 -3.11 14.61 2.67
N THR A 17 -2.24 14.46 1.70
CA THR A 17 -0.85 14.13 1.94
C THR A 17 -0.17 15.39 2.52
N ASN A 18 0.14 15.34 3.81
CA ASN A 18 0.96 16.36 4.48
C ASN A 18 2.46 16.06 4.37
N SER A 19 2.82 15.05 3.55
CA SER A 19 4.21 14.68 3.35
C SER A 19 4.83 15.56 2.28
N LYS A 20 5.89 16.28 2.65
CA LYS A 20 6.78 17.00 1.71
C LYS A 20 7.77 16.05 0.99
N GLY A 21 7.64 14.73 1.22
CA GLY A 21 8.52 13.72 0.65
C GLY A 21 8.30 13.50 -0.84
N LYS A 22 9.19 12.72 -1.46
CA LYS A 22 9.04 12.28 -2.86
C LYS A 22 7.76 11.45 -2.97
N GLN A 23 6.88 11.85 -3.90
CA GLN A 23 5.75 11.02 -4.31
C GLN A 23 6.27 9.97 -5.29
N LEU A 24 6.12 8.71 -4.91
CA LEU A 24 6.42 7.58 -5.78
C LEU A 24 5.18 7.27 -6.62
N ASP A 25 5.37 6.93 -7.89
CA ASP A 25 4.29 6.46 -8.76
C ASP A 25 4.16 4.95 -8.59
N PRO A 26 3.07 4.42 -8.02
CA PRO A 26 2.91 2.99 -7.78
C PRO A 26 2.94 2.17 -9.07
N ARG A 27 2.53 2.75 -10.20
CA ARG A 27 2.53 2.05 -11.51
C ARG A 27 3.94 1.72 -11.97
N ARG A 28 4.89 2.61 -11.74
CA ARG A 28 6.30 2.38 -12.10
C ARG A 28 6.92 1.20 -11.36
N LEU A 29 6.51 0.98 -10.09
CA LEU A 29 6.98 -0.18 -9.33
C LEU A 29 6.41 -1.48 -9.88
N LEU A 30 5.11 -1.48 -10.21
CA LEU A 30 4.46 -2.65 -10.79
C LEU A 30 5.04 -2.99 -12.17
N GLU A 31 5.28 -1.98 -13.03
CA GLU A 31 5.94 -2.13 -14.32
C GLU A 31 7.35 -2.70 -14.17
N ALA A 32 8.16 -2.19 -13.23
CA ALA A 32 9.50 -2.69 -12.96
C ALA A 32 9.53 -4.13 -12.42
N CYS A 33 8.38 -4.68 -12.03
CA CYS A 33 8.21 -6.03 -11.51
C CYS A 33 7.36 -6.90 -12.45
N ASP A 34 7.14 -6.50 -13.70
CA ASP A 34 6.31 -7.19 -14.70
C ASP A 34 4.88 -7.50 -14.20
N GLY A 35 4.36 -6.68 -13.27
CA GLY A 35 3.07 -6.90 -12.61
C GLY A 35 3.01 -8.15 -11.72
N GLN A 36 4.13 -8.86 -11.51
CA GLN A 36 4.20 -10.06 -10.70
C GLN A 36 4.39 -9.71 -9.22
N LEU A 37 3.45 -10.15 -8.39
CA LEU A 37 3.62 -10.12 -6.94
C LEU A 37 4.47 -11.29 -6.49
N GLN A 38 5.42 -11.03 -5.58
CA GLN A 38 6.16 -12.09 -4.89
C GLN A 38 5.27 -12.79 -3.83
N ARG A 39 4.32 -13.60 -4.28
CA ARG A 39 3.32 -14.23 -3.41
C ARG A 39 3.95 -15.14 -2.35
N SER A 40 4.93 -15.95 -2.72
CA SER A 40 5.63 -16.84 -1.77
C SER A 40 6.31 -16.07 -0.64
N VAL A 41 6.80 -14.87 -0.91
CA VAL A 41 7.40 -13.97 0.08
C VAL A 41 6.32 -13.41 1.03
N LEU A 42 5.18 -12.99 0.47
CA LEU A 42 4.05 -12.48 1.25
C LEU A 42 3.41 -13.55 2.14
N GLU A 43 3.35 -14.79 1.69
CA GLU A 43 2.82 -15.92 2.47
C GLU A 43 3.60 -16.14 3.78
N ARG A 44 4.91 -15.80 3.81
CA ARG A 44 5.73 -15.86 5.03
C ARG A 44 5.24 -14.93 6.15
N LEU A 45 4.47 -13.90 5.80
CA LEU A 45 3.90 -12.93 6.76
C LEU A 45 2.62 -13.43 7.42
N SER A 46 2.01 -14.50 6.90
CA SER A 46 0.76 -15.03 7.45
C SER A 46 0.94 -15.46 8.91
N GLY A 47 0.06 -14.95 9.79
CA GLY A 47 0.11 -15.24 11.22
C GLY A 47 1.29 -14.63 11.99
N ARG A 48 2.07 -13.73 11.37
CA ARG A 48 3.22 -13.08 12.02
C ARG A 48 2.86 -11.68 12.53
N SER A 49 3.42 -11.32 13.68
CA SER A 49 3.29 -9.98 14.26
C SER A 49 4.33 -9.03 13.67
N ILE A 50 3.94 -7.78 13.36
CA ILE A 50 4.85 -6.74 12.85
C ILE A 50 5.36 -5.90 14.04
N LEU A 51 6.53 -6.27 14.58
CA LEU A 51 7.10 -5.61 15.77
C LEU A 51 8.23 -4.60 15.49
N HIS A 52 9.16 -4.93 14.58
CA HIS A 52 10.31 -4.07 14.28
C HIS A 52 10.76 -4.18 12.82
N PRO A 53 11.38 -3.16 12.21
CA PRO A 53 11.76 -3.21 10.79
C PRO A 53 12.79 -4.30 10.46
N ARG A 54 13.65 -4.68 11.41
CA ARG A 54 14.69 -5.71 11.22
C ARG A 54 14.15 -7.13 11.05
N GLN A 55 12.83 -7.34 11.16
CA GLN A 55 12.21 -8.65 10.91
C GLN A 55 12.07 -8.92 9.41
N PHE A 56 12.20 -7.89 8.58
CA PHE A 56 11.99 -7.97 7.14
C PHE A 56 13.33 -7.92 6.43
N ASP A 57 13.56 -8.92 5.59
CA ASP A 57 14.63 -8.89 4.60
C ASP A 57 14.22 -8.02 3.40
N ARG A 58 15.18 -7.79 2.50
CA ARG A 58 14.97 -6.99 1.30
C ARG A 58 13.80 -7.50 0.47
N GLU A 59 13.69 -8.82 0.30
CA GLU A 59 12.62 -9.44 -0.51
C GLU A 59 11.25 -9.14 0.08
N THR A 60 11.11 -9.28 1.40
CA THR A 60 9.86 -9.04 2.11
C THR A 60 9.43 -7.59 2.01
N VAL A 61 10.37 -6.64 2.14
CA VAL A 61 10.08 -5.22 1.94
C VAL A 61 9.62 -4.93 0.51
N VAL A 62 10.25 -5.55 -0.50
CA VAL A 62 9.84 -5.41 -1.91
C VAL A 62 8.44 -6.00 -2.11
N GLY A 63 8.16 -7.19 -1.60
CA GLY A 63 6.85 -7.81 -1.71
C GLY A 63 5.73 -6.96 -1.08
N ILE A 64 5.97 -6.41 0.10
CA ILE A 64 5.02 -5.49 0.77
C ILE A 64 4.79 -4.23 -0.09
N ALA A 65 5.87 -3.65 -0.63
CA ALA A 65 5.77 -2.45 -1.47
C ALA A 65 5.00 -2.71 -2.78
N GLN A 66 5.22 -3.87 -3.42
CA GLN A 66 4.46 -4.28 -4.60
C GLN A 66 2.97 -4.45 -4.29
N LEU A 67 2.64 -5.10 -3.16
CA LEU A 67 1.25 -5.27 -2.73
C LEU A 67 0.59 -3.91 -2.45
N ALA A 68 1.28 -3.00 -1.76
CA ALA A 68 0.80 -1.64 -1.53
C ALA A 68 0.53 -0.88 -2.84
N ALA A 69 1.45 -0.96 -3.81
CA ALA A 69 1.27 -0.34 -5.13
C ALA A 69 0.07 -0.94 -5.89
N LEU A 70 -0.14 -2.25 -5.79
CA LEU A 70 -1.31 -2.90 -6.39
C LEU A 70 -2.62 -2.41 -5.75
N LEU A 71 -2.67 -2.33 -4.42
CA LEU A 71 -3.84 -1.84 -3.69
C LEU A 71 -4.14 -0.36 -4.00
N GLU A 72 -3.10 0.46 -4.16
CA GLU A 72 -3.25 1.87 -4.51
C GLU A 72 -3.73 2.09 -5.95
N THR A 73 -3.35 1.20 -6.88
CA THR A 73 -3.72 1.31 -8.30
C THR A 73 -5.08 0.72 -8.63
N ARG A 74 -5.57 -0.22 -7.81
CA ARG A 74 -6.93 -0.75 -7.94
C ARG A 74 -7.90 0.23 -7.28
N ASN A 75 -8.88 0.71 -8.05
CA ASN A 75 -10.01 1.44 -7.48
C ASN A 75 -10.84 0.40 -6.72
N VAL A 76 -10.67 0.36 -5.39
CA VAL A 76 -11.02 -0.77 -4.52
C VAL A 76 -12.55 -0.99 -4.48
N GLU A 77 -13.07 -1.77 -5.42
CA GLU A 77 -14.08 -2.79 -5.15
C GLU A 77 -13.37 -4.15 -5.09
N ILE A 78 -12.36 -4.23 -4.22
CA ILE A 78 -11.73 -5.52 -3.93
C ILE A 78 -12.71 -6.28 -3.04
N ASP A 79 -13.07 -7.50 -3.46
CA ASP A 79 -13.63 -8.56 -2.61
C ASP A 79 -13.08 -8.40 -1.20
N LYS A 80 -13.91 -7.91 -0.27
CA LYS A 80 -13.49 -7.43 1.04
C LYS A 80 -12.79 -8.56 1.80
N PRO A 81 -11.45 -8.67 1.75
CA PRO A 81 -10.77 -9.91 2.12
C PRO A 81 -10.71 -10.09 3.64
N LEU A 82 -11.06 -9.03 4.37
CA LEU A 82 -11.13 -8.95 5.81
C LEU A 82 -12.59 -8.95 6.31
N ASP A 83 -13.57 -9.22 5.46
CA ASP A 83 -14.97 -9.34 5.90
C ASP A 83 -15.10 -10.38 7.01
N GLY A 84 -15.82 -10.02 8.07
CA GLY A 84 -15.96 -10.83 9.28
C GLY A 84 -14.73 -10.87 10.18
N LYS A 85 -13.68 -10.10 9.90
CA LYS A 85 -12.52 -9.92 10.81
C LYS A 85 -12.69 -8.65 11.66
N ILE A 86 -12.22 -8.72 12.91
CA ILE A 86 -12.21 -7.59 13.84
C ILE A 86 -10.77 -7.11 14.00
N ALA A 87 -10.53 -5.82 13.80
CA ALA A 87 -9.27 -5.16 14.11
C ALA A 87 -9.41 -4.36 15.42
N ILE A 88 -8.50 -4.56 16.37
CA ILE A 88 -8.44 -3.81 17.62
C ILE A 88 -7.23 -2.88 17.55
N THR A 89 -7.45 -1.58 17.76
CA THR A 89 -6.38 -0.59 17.85
C THR A 89 -6.21 -0.16 19.31
N ALA A 90 -4.98 -0.25 19.83
CA ALA A 90 -4.67 0.10 21.21
C ALA A 90 -3.58 1.19 21.23
N PHE A 91 -3.92 2.36 21.77
CA PHE A 91 -3.04 3.52 21.86
C PHE A 91 -2.93 3.97 23.32
N PHE A 92 -1.74 3.89 23.90
CA PHE A 92 -1.47 4.46 25.23
C PHE A 92 -1.24 5.97 25.18
N GLU A 93 -0.85 6.49 24.00
CA GLU A 93 -0.64 7.90 23.72
C GLU A 93 -1.42 8.30 22.46
N ALA A 94 -1.91 9.54 22.42
CA ALA A 94 -2.71 10.01 21.31
C ALA A 94 -1.88 10.14 20.01
N SER A 95 -2.29 9.41 18.96
CA SER A 95 -1.75 9.56 17.59
C SER A 95 -2.87 9.51 16.54
N THR A 96 -3.51 10.65 16.29
CA THR A 96 -4.65 10.75 15.36
C THR A 96 -4.31 10.27 13.95
N ARG A 97 -3.11 10.60 13.44
CA ARG A 97 -2.69 10.20 12.09
C ARG A 97 -2.50 8.69 11.96
N THR A 98 -1.94 8.04 12.98
CA THR A 98 -1.75 6.60 12.97
C THR A 98 -3.10 5.88 13.15
N ARG A 99 -3.94 6.33 14.09
CA ARG A 99 -5.28 5.77 14.28
C ARG A 99 -6.10 5.76 12.98
N LEU A 100 -6.22 6.92 12.34
CA LEU A 100 -6.96 7.06 11.07
C LEU A 100 -6.35 6.27 9.90
N SER A 101 -5.10 5.80 9.99
CA SER A 101 -4.51 4.95 8.95
C SER A 101 -4.83 3.46 9.10
N PHE A 102 -5.33 3.04 10.27
CA PHE A 102 -5.78 1.67 10.53
C PHE A 102 -7.32 1.52 10.48
N GLU A 103 -8.05 2.64 10.56
CA GLU A 103 -9.51 2.72 10.37
C GLU A 103 -9.88 2.73 8.89
#